data_AF-A0A0U5IA31-F1
#
_entry.id   AF-A0A0U5IA31-F1
#
_cell.length_a   1.000
_cell.length_b   1.000
_cell.length_c   1.000
_cell.angle_alpha   90.00
_cell.angle_beta   90.00
_cell.angle_gamma   90.00
#
_symmetry.space_group_name_H-M   'P 1'
#
loop_
_entity.id
_entity.type
_entity.pdbx_description
1 polymer ?
#
loop_
_entity_poly.entity_id
_entity_poly.type
_entity_poly.pdbx_seq_one_letter_code
_entity_poly.pdbx_strand_id
1 'polypeptide(L)'
;MNLPQRKDQLEMNDPIIKKAQDRVVAAQTNLDEALRSGADTASAREGLQLATEEVARIGAELARQRDEDVAAFLAEIEAAGVEMAETEQTAVNAHLAALATIPAPTVTLDPGMAARAVKAEREAAAAAAEAKAHGDRVGDLKQRLAALEAERAGIVANRKPSGRWDDDDSRKLALIAADHEGLTRLIAAEEKAETPAAGTGYDFGAEWSTSVSTAKATALLELCRTLEDRLLEVANQARAAAPRGDVRMRYIPCPALARVVQMGIV
;
A
#
# COMPACT_ATOMS: atom_id res chain seq x y z
N MET A 1 15.39 10.17 0.93
CA MET A 1 14.54 11.05 1.75
C MET A 1 14.48 12.42 1.12
N ASN A 2 13.46 12.70 0.32
CA ASN A 2 13.14 14.04 -0.17
C ASN A 2 11.63 14.05 -0.47
N LEU A 3 10.84 14.24 0.58
CA LEU A 3 9.37 14.19 0.56
C LEU A 3 8.65 15.36 1.28
N PRO A 4 9.19 16.58 1.43
CA PRO A 4 8.35 17.69 1.90
C PRO A 4 7.54 18.38 0.78
N GLN A 5 8.02 18.44 -0.47
CA GLN A 5 7.41 19.33 -1.47
C GLN A 5 6.11 18.84 -2.14
N ARG A 6 5.83 17.53 -2.16
CA ARG A 6 4.58 16.98 -2.72
C ARG A 6 3.39 17.06 -1.75
N LYS A 7 3.64 17.13 -0.44
CA LYS A 7 2.58 17.24 0.58
C LYS A 7 1.89 18.61 0.56
N ASP A 8 2.67 19.67 0.38
CA ASP A 8 2.16 21.05 0.32
C ASP A 8 1.33 21.31 -0.95
N GLN A 9 1.58 20.58 -2.05
CA GLN A 9 0.77 20.70 -3.29
C GLN A 9 -0.56 19.94 -3.23
N LEU A 10 -0.64 18.85 -2.44
CA LEU A 10 -1.90 18.16 -2.16
C LEU A 10 -2.77 18.95 -1.16
N GLU A 11 -2.16 19.76 -0.29
CA GLU A 11 -2.85 20.74 0.57
C GLU A 11 -3.49 21.89 -0.21
N MET A 12 -2.92 22.28 -1.36
CA MET A 12 -3.43 23.36 -2.21
C MET A 12 -4.62 22.97 -3.11
N ASN A 13 -5.01 21.69 -3.18
CA ASN A 13 -6.03 21.20 -4.12
C ASN A 13 -7.30 20.65 -3.46
N ASP A 14 -7.45 20.75 -2.14
CA ASP A 14 -8.74 20.45 -1.51
C ASP A 14 -9.77 21.52 -1.95
N PRO A 15 -10.87 21.13 -2.62
CA PRO A 15 -11.85 22.07 -3.15
C PRO A 15 -12.48 22.95 -2.06
N ILE A 16 -12.48 22.50 -0.80
CA ILE A 16 -13.00 23.25 0.34
C ILE A 16 -12.01 24.34 0.79
N ILE A 17 -10.71 23.99 0.91
CA ILE A 17 -9.65 24.97 1.22
C ILE A 17 -9.57 26.03 0.12
N LYS A 18 -9.58 25.60 -1.14
CA LYS A 18 -9.50 26.52 -2.29
C LYS A 18 -10.65 27.53 -2.28
N LYS A 19 -11.88 27.07 -2.05
CA LYS A 19 -13.05 27.94 -1.94
C LYS A 19 -12.94 28.92 -0.76
N ALA A 20 -12.32 28.52 0.35
CA ALA A 20 -12.10 29.41 1.49
C ALA A 20 -10.98 30.44 1.20
N GLN A 21 -9.91 30.04 0.51
CA GLN A 21 -8.85 30.95 0.04
C GLN A 21 -9.38 31.96 -0.98
N ASP A 22 -10.23 31.54 -1.92
CA ASP A 22 -10.88 32.42 -2.89
C ASP A 22 -11.73 33.50 -2.19
N ARG A 23 -12.37 33.17 -1.06
CA ARG A 23 -13.10 34.14 -0.23
C ARG A 23 -12.18 35.14 0.45
N VAL A 24 -11.00 34.72 0.92
CA VAL A 24 -9.98 35.64 1.46
C VAL A 24 -9.50 36.61 0.38
N VAL A 25 -9.22 36.10 -0.83
CA VAL A 25 -8.82 36.94 -1.97
C VAL A 25 -9.91 37.96 -2.33
N ALA A 26 -11.18 37.53 -2.34
CA ALA A 26 -12.31 38.43 -2.57
C ALA A 26 -12.45 39.48 -1.46
N ALA A 27 -12.31 39.10 -0.19
CA ALA A 27 -12.36 40.03 0.94
C ALA A 27 -11.20 41.04 0.94
N GLN A 28 -10.00 40.60 0.54
CA GLN A 28 -8.83 41.47 0.36
C GLN A 28 -9.07 42.48 -0.76
N THR A 29 -9.64 42.04 -1.88
CA THR A 29 -9.98 42.91 -3.01
C THR A 29 -10.99 43.99 -2.60
N ASN A 30 -12.01 43.63 -1.82
CA ASN A 30 -13.00 44.58 -1.29
C ASN A 30 -12.38 45.61 -0.34
N LEU A 31 -11.42 45.20 0.50
CA LEU A 31 -10.68 46.12 1.37
C LEU A 31 -9.81 47.09 0.55
N ASP A 32 -9.12 46.59 -0.47
CA ASP A 32 -8.30 47.42 -1.36
C ASP A 32 -9.16 48.45 -2.12
N GLU A 33 -10.38 48.09 -2.53
CA GLU A 33 -11.32 49.00 -3.18
C GLU A 33 -11.87 50.07 -2.22
N ALA A 34 -12.22 49.69 -0.99
CA ALA A 34 -12.64 50.64 0.05
C ALA A 34 -11.52 51.65 0.39
N LEU A 35 -10.27 51.19 0.45
CA LEU A 35 -9.10 52.04 0.68
C LEU A 35 -8.85 53.01 -0.47
N ARG A 36 -9.01 52.57 -1.72
CA ARG A 36 -8.83 53.43 -2.91
C ARG A 36 -9.94 54.47 -3.07
N SER A 37 -11.17 54.14 -2.69
CA SER A 37 -12.32 55.05 -2.79
C SER A 37 -12.44 56.02 -1.61
N GLY A 38 -11.65 55.84 -0.54
CA GLY A 38 -11.74 56.63 0.68
C GLY A 38 -13.01 56.36 1.49
N ALA A 39 -13.67 55.22 1.24
CA ALA A 39 -14.85 54.79 1.98
C ALA A 39 -14.47 54.29 3.39
N ASP A 40 -15.47 54.15 4.26
CA ASP A 40 -15.27 53.51 5.57
C ASP A 40 -14.80 52.05 5.38
N THR A 41 -13.70 51.69 6.05
CA THR A 41 -13.04 50.39 5.91
C THR A 41 -13.42 49.39 6.99
N ALA A 42 -14.23 49.79 7.99
CA ALA A 42 -14.57 48.96 9.14
C ALA A 42 -15.17 47.60 8.73
N SER A 43 -16.21 47.62 7.89
CA SER A 43 -16.88 46.40 7.41
C SER A 43 -15.98 45.54 6.51
N ALA A 44 -15.13 46.16 5.68
CA ALA A 44 -14.20 45.41 4.82
C ALA A 44 -13.08 44.71 5.61
N ARG A 45 -12.60 45.32 6.71
CA ARG A 45 -11.63 44.71 7.63
C ARG A 45 -12.25 43.58 8.43
N GLU A 46 -13.47 43.75 8.92
CA GLU A 46 -14.22 42.68 9.60
C GLU A 46 -14.46 41.49 8.68
N GLY A 47 -14.85 41.73 7.41
CA GLY A 47 -15.01 40.69 6.40
C GLY A 47 -13.72 39.92 6.10
N LEU A 48 -12.58 40.63 6.00
CA LEU A 48 -11.26 39.99 5.82
C LEU A 48 -10.85 39.17 7.04
N GLN A 49 -11.10 39.68 8.24
CA GLN A 49 -10.81 38.97 9.49
C GLN A 49 -11.61 37.66 9.55
N LEU A 50 -12.93 37.71 9.32
CA LEU A 50 -13.79 36.52 9.32
C LEU A 50 -13.38 35.49 8.26
N ALA A 51 -13.03 35.94 7.04
CA ALA A 51 -12.55 35.04 5.99
C ALA A 51 -11.22 34.37 6.36
N THR A 52 -10.32 35.10 7.02
CA THR A 52 -9.03 34.58 7.49
C THR A 52 -9.22 33.57 8.62
N GLU A 53 -10.12 33.86 9.58
CA GLU A 53 -10.50 32.93 10.65
C GLU A 53 -11.17 31.66 10.10
N GLU A 54 -12.00 31.77 9.06
CA GLU A 54 -12.63 30.62 8.40
C GLU A 54 -11.58 29.69 7.77
N VAL A 55 -10.59 30.22 7.05
CA VAL A 55 -9.48 29.43 6.48
C VAL A 55 -8.66 28.76 7.58
N ALA A 56 -8.30 29.49 8.64
CA ALA A 56 -7.54 28.93 9.75
C ALA A 56 -8.29 27.79 10.46
N ARG A 57 -9.60 27.94 10.67
CA ARG A 57 -10.46 26.90 11.25
C ARG A 57 -10.54 25.66 10.36
N ILE A 58 -10.75 25.83 9.05
CA ILE A 58 -10.82 24.71 8.09
C ILE A 58 -9.47 23.98 8.04
N GLY A 59 -8.35 24.71 8.02
CA GLY A 59 -7.01 24.13 8.06
C GLY A 59 -6.75 23.30 9.32
N ALA A 60 -7.14 23.82 10.49
CA ALA A 60 -7.01 23.10 11.75
C ALA A 60 -7.87 21.81 11.80
N GLU A 61 -9.10 21.87 11.28
CA GLU A 61 -9.99 20.71 11.23
C GLU A 61 -9.47 19.62 10.27
N LEU A 62 -8.95 20.00 9.10
CA LEU A 62 -8.35 19.06 8.16
C LEU A 62 -7.06 18.44 8.70
N ALA A 63 -6.25 19.20 9.44
CA ALA A 63 -5.09 18.66 10.13
C ALA A 63 -5.50 17.61 11.18
N ARG A 64 -6.53 17.92 11.98
CA ARG A 64 -7.09 16.99 12.97
C ARG A 64 -7.61 15.71 12.32
N GLN A 65 -8.39 15.84 11.24
CA GLN A 65 -8.91 14.68 10.49
C GLN A 65 -7.78 13.81 9.94
N ARG A 66 -6.73 14.42 9.39
CA ARG A 66 -5.56 13.68 8.91
C ARG A 66 -4.84 12.93 10.04
N ASP A 67 -4.68 13.56 11.20
CA ASP A 67 -4.07 12.91 12.35
C ASP A 67 -4.92 11.73 12.84
N GLU A 68 -6.25 11.89 12.86
CA GLU A 68 -7.21 10.83 13.18
C GLU A 68 -7.16 9.68 12.14
N ASP A 69 -7.12 9.99 10.85
CA ASP A 69 -7.02 9.01 9.76
C ASP A 69 -5.69 8.24 9.80
N VAL A 70 -4.58 8.94 10.03
CA VAL A 70 -3.25 8.31 10.16
C VAL A 70 -3.20 7.42 11.39
N ALA A 71 -3.76 7.86 12.52
CA ALA A 71 -3.83 7.05 13.72
C ALA A 71 -4.70 5.80 13.52
N ALA A 72 -5.87 5.93 12.89
CA ALA A 72 -6.74 4.81 12.56
C ALA A 72 -6.04 3.81 11.62
N PHE A 73 -5.38 4.31 10.58
CA PHE A 73 -4.63 3.48 9.64
C PHE A 73 -3.49 2.69 10.32
N LEU A 74 -2.74 3.33 11.21
CA LEU A 74 -1.67 2.64 11.96
C LEU A 74 -2.24 1.60 12.93
N ALA A 75 -3.36 1.90 13.61
CA ALA A 75 -4.03 0.94 14.49
C ALA A 75 -4.54 -0.28 13.72
N GLU A 76 -5.09 -0.09 12.51
CA GLU A 76 -5.48 -1.20 11.64
C GLU A 76 -4.29 -2.06 11.20
N ILE A 77 -3.15 -1.45 10.87
CA ILE A 77 -1.93 -2.17 10.51
C ILE A 77 -1.42 -2.99 11.70
N GLU A 78 -1.42 -2.40 12.89
CA GLU A 78 -1.00 -3.09 14.11
C GLU A 78 -1.91 -4.28 14.40
N ALA A 79 -3.23 -4.10 14.32
CA ALA A 79 -4.20 -5.19 14.50
C ALA A 79 -4.01 -6.32 13.47
N ALA A 80 -3.83 -5.97 12.20
CA ALA A 80 -3.56 -6.95 11.14
C ALA A 80 -2.20 -7.66 11.34
N GLY A 81 -1.18 -6.96 11.84
CA GLY A 81 0.11 -7.54 12.21
C GLY A 81 0.01 -8.54 13.35
N VAL A 82 -0.79 -8.23 14.38
CA VAL A 82 -1.10 -9.15 15.48
C VAL A 82 -1.80 -10.40 14.96
N GLU A 83 -2.85 -10.23 14.15
CA GLU A 83 -3.59 -11.36 13.58
C GLU A 83 -2.69 -12.27 12.71
N MET A 84 -1.85 -11.67 11.86
CA MET A 84 -0.88 -12.39 11.03
C MET A 84 0.11 -13.19 11.89
N ALA A 85 0.67 -12.57 12.93
CA ALA A 85 1.60 -13.23 13.83
C ALA A 85 0.94 -14.37 14.61
N GLU A 86 -0.27 -14.17 15.14
CA GLU A 86 -1.02 -15.19 15.88
C GLU A 86 -1.40 -16.38 15.00
N THR A 87 -1.82 -16.12 13.75
CA THR A 87 -2.18 -17.14 12.77
C THR A 87 -0.98 -18.02 12.43
N GLU A 88 0.14 -17.41 12.06
CA GLU A 88 1.38 -18.15 11.73
C GLU A 88 1.93 -18.88 12.97
N GLN A 89 1.92 -18.24 14.14
CA GLN A 89 2.34 -18.86 15.38
C GLN A 89 1.51 -20.10 15.72
N THR A 90 0.19 -20.01 15.57
CA THR A 90 -0.73 -21.13 15.80
C THR A 90 -0.45 -22.27 14.82
N ALA A 91 -0.22 -21.96 13.55
CA ALA A 91 0.11 -22.96 12.53
C ALA A 91 1.44 -23.67 12.84
N VAL A 92 2.48 -22.92 13.21
CA VAL A 92 3.79 -23.49 13.59
C VAL A 92 3.68 -24.37 14.82
N ASN A 93 2.99 -23.92 15.87
CA ASN A 93 2.82 -24.68 17.11
C ASN A 93 1.98 -25.95 16.90
N ALA A 94 0.91 -25.87 16.10
CA ALA A 94 0.13 -27.04 15.72
C ALA A 94 0.97 -28.06 14.95
N HIS A 95 1.85 -27.60 14.05
CA HIS A 95 2.77 -28.45 13.32
C HIS A 95 3.77 -29.15 14.27
N LEU A 96 4.37 -28.43 15.21
CA LEU A 96 5.30 -29.00 16.19
C LEU A 96 4.61 -30.05 17.09
N ALA A 97 3.39 -29.77 17.56
CA ALA A 97 2.61 -30.70 18.36
C ALA A 97 2.21 -31.97 17.57
N ALA A 98 2.06 -31.88 16.25
CA ALA A 98 1.78 -33.04 15.40
C ALA A 98 3.00 -33.94 15.20
N LEU A 99 4.23 -33.41 15.32
CA LEU A 99 5.47 -34.15 15.10
C LEU A 99 5.83 -35.09 16.26
N ALA A 100 5.43 -34.75 17.49
CA ALA A 100 5.79 -35.54 18.66
C ALA A 100 4.68 -35.58 19.70
N THR A 101 4.54 -36.72 20.37
CA THR A 101 3.60 -36.92 21.50
C THR A 101 4.15 -36.44 22.84
N ILE A 102 5.37 -35.91 22.85
CA ILE A 102 5.98 -35.25 24.01
C ILE A 102 5.64 -33.75 23.99
N PRO A 103 5.69 -33.05 25.13
CA PRO A 103 5.52 -31.60 25.16
C PRO A 103 6.45 -30.92 24.14
N ALA A 104 5.86 -30.24 23.17
CA ALA A 104 6.60 -29.51 22.15
C ALA A 104 6.94 -28.09 22.64
N PRO A 105 8.05 -27.49 22.18
CA PRO A 105 8.35 -26.10 22.46
C PRO A 105 7.30 -25.18 21.82
N THR A 106 6.96 -24.10 22.51
CA THR A 106 6.03 -23.08 22.01
C THR A 106 6.82 -21.96 21.33
N VAL A 107 6.47 -21.67 20.09
CA VAL A 107 6.98 -20.54 19.32
C VAL A 107 6.16 -19.30 19.63
N THR A 108 6.83 -18.15 19.72
CA THR A 108 6.24 -16.81 19.74
C THR A 108 6.82 -16.01 18.59
N LEU A 109 5.97 -15.35 17.80
CA LEU A 109 6.38 -14.47 16.70
C LEU A 109 6.18 -13.00 17.09
N ASP A 110 7.01 -12.10 16.55
CA ASP A 110 6.94 -10.66 16.84
C ASP A 110 5.82 -9.97 16.02
N PRO A 111 4.74 -9.47 16.66
CA PRO A 111 3.67 -8.75 15.97
C PRO A 111 4.13 -7.46 15.29
N GLY A 112 5.18 -6.81 15.81
CA GLY A 112 5.71 -5.57 15.25
C GLY A 112 6.40 -5.79 13.89
N MET A 113 7.07 -6.92 13.72
CA MET A 113 7.64 -7.34 12.43
C MET A 113 6.54 -7.66 11.43
N ALA A 114 5.50 -8.40 11.85
CA ALA A 114 4.33 -8.69 11.02
C ALA A 114 3.60 -7.40 10.57
N ALA A 115 3.40 -6.44 11.48
CA ALA A 115 2.78 -5.15 11.17
C ALA A 115 3.58 -4.36 10.12
N ARG A 116 4.92 -4.40 10.17
CA ARG A 116 5.76 -3.78 9.13
C ARG A 116 5.62 -4.46 7.77
N ALA A 117 5.53 -5.79 7.75
CA ALA A 117 5.28 -6.54 6.52
C ALA A 117 3.90 -6.20 5.93
N VAL A 118 2.85 -6.18 6.75
CA VAL A 118 1.49 -5.77 6.35
C VAL A 118 1.48 -4.34 5.78
N LYS A 119 2.15 -3.42 6.46
CA LYS A 119 2.28 -2.04 6.00
C LYS A 119 2.94 -1.96 4.62
N ALA A 120 4.08 -2.64 4.47
CA ALA A 120 4.82 -2.65 3.21
C ALA A 120 3.99 -3.26 2.07
N GLU A 121 3.24 -4.33 2.34
CA GLU A 121 2.33 -4.94 1.37
C GLU A 121 1.20 -3.99 0.96
N ARG A 122 0.57 -3.31 1.93
CA ARG A 122 -0.48 -2.32 1.64
C ARG A 122 0.05 -1.13 0.84
N GLU A 123 1.23 -0.62 1.18
CA GLU A 123 1.89 0.47 0.43
C GLU A 123 2.26 0.02 -1.00
N ALA A 124 2.74 -1.20 -1.17
CA ALA A 124 3.03 -1.78 -2.48
C ALA A 124 1.76 -1.98 -3.31
N ALA A 125 0.68 -2.48 -2.70
CA ALA A 125 -0.62 -2.65 -3.36
C ALA A 125 -1.24 -1.30 -3.78
N ALA A 126 -1.15 -0.28 -2.92
CA ALA A 126 -1.59 1.07 -3.23
C ALA A 126 -0.80 1.66 -4.40
N ALA A 127 0.53 1.57 -4.37
CA ALA A 127 1.38 2.04 -5.46
C ALA A 127 1.11 1.30 -6.77
N ALA A 128 0.89 -0.02 -6.73
CA ALA A 128 0.52 -0.81 -7.90
C ALA A 128 -0.86 -0.41 -8.46
N ALA A 129 -1.83 -0.14 -7.59
CA ALA A 129 -3.15 0.34 -7.99
C ALA A 129 -3.08 1.74 -8.63
N GLU A 130 -2.27 2.64 -8.08
CA GLU A 130 -2.06 3.98 -8.63
C GLU A 130 -1.32 3.92 -9.98
N ALA A 131 -0.30 3.08 -10.10
CA ALA A 131 0.41 2.85 -11.37
C ALA A 131 -0.52 2.27 -12.44
N LYS A 132 -1.40 1.33 -12.07
CA LYS A 132 -2.42 0.80 -12.96
C LYS A 132 -3.41 1.87 -13.39
N ALA A 133 -3.96 2.64 -12.43
CA ALA A 133 -4.90 3.72 -12.72
C ALA A 133 -4.28 4.79 -13.62
N HIS A 134 -2.99 5.10 -13.44
CA HIS A 134 -2.23 5.96 -14.34
C HIS A 134 -2.11 5.38 -15.75
N GLY A 135 -1.72 4.10 -15.86
CA GLY A 135 -1.68 3.39 -17.15
C GLY A 135 -3.03 3.39 -17.87
N ASP A 136 -4.13 3.15 -17.14
CA ASP A 136 -5.49 3.17 -17.67
C ASP A 136 -5.89 4.57 -18.17
N ARG A 137 -5.53 5.64 -17.45
CA ARG A 137 -5.76 7.03 -17.90
C ARG A 137 -5.00 7.35 -19.19
N VAL A 138 -3.72 6.99 -19.26
CA VAL A 138 -2.92 7.16 -20.49
C VAL A 138 -3.51 6.34 -21.65
N GLY A 139 -3.96 5.12 -21.38
CA GLY A 139 -4.63 4.25 -22.34
C GLY A 139 -5.91 4.88 -22.91
N ASP A 140 -6.79 5.40 -22.04
CA ASP A 140 -8.03 6.09 -22.45
C ASP A 140 -7.73 7.32 -23.31
N LEU A 141 -6.75 8.15 -22.92
CA LEU A 141 -6.34 9.31 -23.71
C LEU A 141 -5.84 8.92 -25.10
N LYS A 142 -5.03 7.86 -25.22
CA LYS A 142 -4.55 7.32 -26.50
C LYS A 142 -5.69 6.76 -27.35
N GLN A 143 -6.67 6.10 -26.74
CA GLN A 143 -7.84 5.58 -27.44
C GLN A 143 -8.70 6.74 -28.01
N ARG A 144 -8.89 7.81 -27.24
CA ARG A 144 -9.58 9.02 -27.71
C ARG A 144 -8.84 9.69 -28.85
N LEU A 145 -7.51 9.76 -28.78
CA LEU A 145 -6.68 10.30 -29.87
C LEU A 145 -6.86 9.48 -31.16
N ALA A 146 -6.80 8.15 -31.06
CA ALA A 146 -7.01 7.27 -32.21
C ALA A 146 -8.43 7.39 -32.80
N ALA A 147 -9.45 7.59 -31.97
CA ALA A 147 -10.82 7.84 -32.41
C ALA A 147 -10.94 9.17 -33.19
N LEU A 148 -10.30 10.25 -32.71
CA LEU A 148 -10.25 11.53 -33.44
C LEU A 148 -9.50 11.41 -34.78
N GLU A 149 -8.42 10.62 -34.82
CA GLU A 149 -7.69 10.38 -36.07
C GLU A 149 -8.54 9.59 -37.08
N ALA A 150 -9.32 8.61 -36.62
CA ALA A 150 -10.27 7.87 -37.45
C ALA A 150 -11.41 8.77 -37.95
N GLU A 151 -11.95 9.65 -37.11
CA GLU A 151 -12.97 10.63 -37.50
C GLU A 151 -12.44 11.59 -38.58
N ARG A 152 -11.23 12.13 -38.36
CA ARG A 152 -10.53 12.96 -39.35
C ARG A 152 -10.36 12.24 -40.68
N ALA A 153 -9.89 10.99 -40.65
CA ALA A 153 -9.71 10.18 -41.85
C ALA A 153 -11.04 9.93 -42.58
N GLY A 154 -12.13 9.70 -41.83
CA GLY A 154 -13.48 9.53 -42.38
C GLY A 154 -13.99 10.78 -43.10
N ILE A 155 -13.82 11.96 -42.51
CA ILE A 155 -14.19 13.25 -43.14
C ILE A 155 -13.38 13.46 -44.44
N VAL A 156 -12.08 13.16 -44.42
CA VAL A 156 -11.21 13.28 -45.60
C VAL A 156 -11.57 12.26 -46.69
N ALA A 157 -11.93 11.03 -46.31
CA ALA A 157 -12.25 9.94 -47.24
C ALA A 157 -13.62 10.09 -47.91
N ASN A 158 -14.61 10.65 -47.22
CA ASN A 158 -15.97 10.86 -47.76
C ASN A 158 -16.07 11.97 -48.82
N ARG A 159 -14.92 12.44 -49.30
CA ARG A 159 -14.81 13.65 -50.10
C ARG A 159 -14.75 13.34 -51.59
N LYS A 160 -15.53 14.08 -52.39
CA LYS A 160 -15.45 14.01 -53.85
C LYS A 160 -14.19 14.74 -54.34
N PRO A 161 -13.39 14.17 -55.27
CA PRO A 161 -12.12 14.74 -55.74
C PRO A 161 -12.19 16.16 -56.34
N SER A 162 -13.39 16.65 -56.67
CA SER A 162 -13.62 17.95 -57.32
C SER A 162 -14.55 18.89 -56.54
N GLY A 163 -14.92 18.55 -55.30
CA GLY A 163 -15.85 19.34 -54.47
C GLY A 163 -15.13 20.43 -53.67
N ARG A 164 -15.67 21.66 -53.69
CA ARG A 164 -15.24 22.73 -52.75
C ARG A 164 -15.44 22.24 -51.31
N TRP A 165 -14.60 22.68 -50.38
CA TRP A 165 -14.83 22.42 -48.96
C TRP A 165 -16.19 23.00 -48.56
N ASP A 166 -17.07 22.18 -47.97
CA ASP A 166 -18.20 22.73 -47.23
C ASP A 166 -17.64 23.42 -45.96
N ASP A 167 -18.17 24.60 -45.64
CA ASP A 167 -17.71 25.41 -44.50
C ASP A 167 -17.91 24.70 -43.15
N ASP A 168 -18.82 23.72 -43.09
CA ASP A 168 -19.05 22.86 -41.92
C ASP A 168 -17.95 21.81 -41.73
N ASP A 169 -17.49 21.16 -42.79
CA ASP A 169 -16.40 20.19 -42.72
C ASP A 169 -15.08 20.85 -42.37
N SER A 170 -14.85 22.06 -42.90
CA SER A 170 -13.66 22.87 -42.56
C SER A 170 -13.64 23.24 -41.07
N ARG A 171 -14.79 23.62 -40.50
CA ARG A 171 -14.93 23.92 -39.06
C ARG A 171 -14.72 22.66 -38.20
N LYS A 172 -15.28 21.52 -38.60
CA LYS A 172 -15.08 20.25 -37.90
C LYS A 172 -13.62 19.81 -37.89
N LEU A 173 -12.92 19.91 -39.03
CA LEU A 173 -11.49 19.57 -39.08
C LEU A 173 -10.62 20.50 -38.24
N ALA A 174 -10.96 21.79 -38.17
CA ALA A 174 -10.25 22.73 -37.30
C ALA A 174 -10.42 22.37 -35.82
N LEU A 175 -11.62 21.96 -35.41
CA LEU A 175 -11.90 21.49 -34.05
C LEU A 175 -11.15 20.19 -33.73
N ILE A 176 -11.20 19.20 -34.61
CA ILE A 176 -10.46 17.93 -34.45
C ILE A 176 -8.95 18.19 -34.35
N ALA A 177 -8.40 19.14 -35.11
CA ALA A 177 -6.99 19.49 -35.02
C ALA A 177 -6.61 20.11 -33.65
N ALA A 178 -7.48 20.96 -33.10
CA ALA A 178 -7.27 21.54 -31.76
C ALA A 178 -7.36 20.46 -30.66
N ASP A 179 -8.32 19.54 -30.76
CA ASP A 179 -8.49 18.44 -29.82
C ASP A 179 -7.33 17.43 -29.91
N HIS A 180 -6.82 17.17 -31.12
CA HIS A 180 -5.63 16.34 -31.36
C HIS A 180 -4.40 16.92 -30.65
N GLU A 181 -4.17 18.24 -30.79
CA GLU A 181 -3.06 18.92 -30.13
C GLU A 181 -3.23 18.90 -28.60
N GLY A 182 -4.44 19.16 -28.10
CA GLY A 182 -4.78 19.12 -26.69
C GLY A 182 -4.53 17.74 -26.05
N LEU A 183 -5.03 16.67 -26.68
CA LEU A 183 -4.82 15.29 -26.23
C LEU A 183 -3.35 14.88 -26.29
N THR A 184 -2.62 15.27 -27.34
CA THR A 184 -1.19 14.98 -27.45
C THR A 184 -0.40 15.60 -26.29
N ARG A 185 -0.70 16.86 -25.94
CA ARG A 185 -0.08 17.52 -24.78
C ARG A 185 -0.46 16.86 -23.45
N LEU A 186 -1.72 16.46 -23.28
CA LEU A 186 -2.19 15.79 -22.07
C LEU A 186 -1.54 14.41 -21.89
N ILE A 187 -1.42 13.62 -22.96
CA ILE A 187 -0.71 12.34 -22.94
C ILE A 187 0.74 12.56 -22.53
N ALA A 188 1.44 13.51 -23.15
CA ALA A 188 2.83 13.80 -22.82
C ALA A 188 3.02 14.29 -21.37
N ALA A 189 2.04 15.04 -20.84
CA ALA A 189 2.06 15.49 -19.45
C ALA A 189 1.83 14.32 -18.48
N GLU A 190 0.85 13.45 -18.76
CA GLU A 190 0.55 12.29 -17.91
C GLU A 190 1.69 11.26 -17.96
N GLU A 191 2.27 10.98 -19.13
CA GLU A 191 3.42 10.08 -19.27
C GLU A 191 4.68 10.59 -18.56
N LYS A 192 4.83 11.91 -18.42
CA LYS A 192 5.93 12.53 -17.67
C LYS A 192 5.65 12.58 -16.16
N ALA A 193 4.40 12.44 -15.73
CA ALA A 193 4.06 12.42 -14.32
C ALA A 193 4.68 11.19 -13.65
N GLU A 194 5.52 11.41 -12.64
CA GLU A 194 6.10 10.30 -11.88
C GLU A 194 4.99 9.56 -11.13
N THR A 195 4.80 8.29 -11.49
CA THR A 195 4.01 7.37 -10.71
C THR A 195 4.71 7.06 -9.40
N PRO A 196 3.98 6.99 -8.28
CA PRO A 196 4.55 6.59 -7.02
C PRO A 196 5.08 5.16 -7.15
N ALA A 197 6.38 5.00 -6.96
CA ALA A 197 7.00 3.69 -6.84
C ALA A 197 6.74 3.18 -5.41
N ALA A 198 6.33 1.91 -5.30
CA ALA A 198 6.37 1.21 -4.02
C ALA A 198 7.77 1.38 -3.41
N GLY A 199 7.86 1.63 -2.09
CA GLY A 199 9.14 1.94 -1.43
C GLY A 199 10.23 0.91 -1.77
N THR A 200 11.21 1.31 -2.59
CA THR A 200 12.16 0.39 -3.25
C THR A 200 13.38 0.00 -2.40
N GLY A 201 13.34 0.16 -1.08
CA GLY A 201 14.54 0.00 -0.24
C GLY A 201 14.65 -1.33 0.49
N TYR A 202 13.55 -1.85 1.03
CA TYR A 202 13.59 -2.88 2.05
C TYR A 202 12.38 -3.82 1.93
N ASP A 203 12.65 -5.12 1.81
CA ASP A 203 11.63 -6.16 1.69
C ASP A 203 11.23 -6.68 3.08
N PHE A 204 10.28 -5.98 3.71
CA PHE A 204 9.74 -6.39 5.01
C PHE A 204 9.00 -7.74 4.94
N GLY A 205 8.50 -8.13 3.75
CA GLY A 205 7.89 -9.45 3.55
C GLY A 205 8.91 -10.58 3.64
N ALA A 206 10.07 -10.41 3.00
CA ALA A 206 11.18 -11.34 3.10
C ALA A 206 11.75 -11.41 4.53
N GLU A 207 11.86 -10.27 5.22
CA GLU A 207 12.28 -10.24 6.64
C GLU A 207 11.31 -11.03 7.52
N TRP A 208 10.00 -10.80 7.37
CA TRP A 208 8.97 -11.55 8.10
C TRP A 208 9.06 -13.05 7.83
N SER A 209 9.12 -13.47 6.55
CA SER A 209 9.24 -14.88 6.18
C SER A 209 10.50 -15.55 6.75
N THR A 210 11.61 -14.82 6.75
CA THR A 210 12.89 -15.28 7.34
C THR A 210 12.76 -15.44 8.86
N SER A 211 12.09 -14.50 9.54
CA SER A 211 11.82 -14.56 10.98
C SER A 211 10.99 -15.80 11.34
N VAL A 212 9.89 -16.03 10.64
CA VAL A 212 9.04 -17.22 10.83
C VAL A 212 9.82 -18.51 10.61
N SER A 213 10.60 -18.58 9.53
CA SER A 213 11.42 -19.74 9.19
C SER A 213 12.49 -20.03 10.26
N THR A 214 13.14 -18.97 10.78
CA THR A 214 14.15 -19.07 11.83
C THR A 214 13.55 -19.54 13.15
N ALA A 215 12.38 -19.00 13.52
CA ALA A 215 11.65 -19.41 14.72
C ALA A 215 11.23 -20.89 14.64
N LYS A 216 10.69 -21.31 13.48
CA LYS A 216 10.34 -22.70 13.22
C LYS A 216 11.56 -23.63 13.29
N ALA A 217 12.67 -23.29 12.65
CA ALA A 217 13.90 -24.09 12.66
C ALA A 217 14.46 -24.24 14.09
N THR A 218 14.45 -23.16 14.87
CA THR A 218 14.90 -23.17 16.27
C THR A 218 14.04 -24.11 17.12
N ALA A 219 12.72 -24.03 16.98
CA ALA A 219 11.79 -24.89 17.71
C ALA A 219 11.90 -26.37 17.31
N LEU A 220 12.14 -26.66 16.03
CA LEU A 220 12.40 -28.03 15.57
C LEU A 220 13.69 -28.60 16.18
N LEU A 221 14.77 -27.80 16.24
CA LEU A 221 16.01 -28.22 16.89
C LEU A 221 15.82 -28.50 18.38
N GLU A 222 15.04 -27.67 19.08
CA GLU A 222 14.71 -27.87 20.49
C GLU A 222 13.84 -29.11 20.71
N LEU A 223 12.89 -29.38 19.81
CA LEU A 223 12.10 -30.60 19.83
C LEU A 223 12.99 -31.84 19.66
N CYS A 224 13.94 -31.80 18.72
CA CYS A 224 14.91 -32.90 18.52
C CYS A 224 15.75 -33.15 19.77
N ARG A 225 16.26 -32.10 20.44
CA ARG A 225 17.00 -32.23 21.70
C ARG A 225 16.15 -32.87 22.79
N THR A 226 14.90 -32.43 22.93
CA THR A 226 13.96 -33.01 23.91
C THR A 226 13.67 -34.49 23.61
N LEU A 227 13.56 -34.87 22.34
CA LEU A 227 13.40 -36.27 21.93
C LEU A 227 14.63 -37.10 22.27
N GLU A 228 15.85 -36.59 22.01
CA GLU A 228 17.11 -37.26 22.34
C GLU A 228 17.26 -37.49 23.85
N ASP A 229 17.00 -36.46 24.66
CA ASP A 229 17.04 -36.58 26.12
C ASP A 229 16.04 -37.62 26.63
N ARG A 230 14.82 -37.64 26.06
CA ARG A 230 13.80 -38.61 26.45
C ARG A 230 14.17 -40.03 26.05
N LEU A 231 14.80 -40.23 24.89
CA LEU A 231 15.31 -41.54 24.48
C LEU A 231 16.39 -42.05 25.43
N LEU A 232 17.34 -41.18 25.82
CA LEU A 232 18.39 -41.53 26.76
C LEU A 232 17.83 -41.89 28.13
N GLU A 233 16.83 -41.15 28.61
CA GLU A 233 16.14 -41.45 29.87
C GLU A 233 15.45 -42.82 29.81
N VAL A 234 14.71 -43.12 28.73
CA VAL A 234 14.05 -44.42 28.54
C VAL A 234 15.07 -45.56 28.44
N ALA A 235 16.18 -45.34 27.74
CA ALA A 235 17.25 -46.32 27.63
C ALA A 235 17.90 -46.62 29.00
N ASN A 236 18.12 -45.59 29.81
CA ASN A 236 18.64 -45.73 31.16
C ASN A 236 17.66 -46.48 32.08
N GLN A 237 16.37 -46.17 32.00
CA GLN A 237 15.32 -46.88 32.74
C GLN A 237 15.24 -48.36 32.33
N ALA A 238 15.30 -48.66 31.03
CA ALA A 238 15.30 -50.02 30.50
C ALA A 238 16.53 -50.81 30.97
N ARG A 239 17.71 -50.18 30.98
CA ARG A 239 18.95 -50.78 31.49
C ARG A 239 18.88 -51.08 32.99
N ALA A 240 18.31 -50.17 33.78
CA ALA A 240 18.09 -50.39 35.20
C ALA A 240 17.10 -51.54 35.48
N ALA A 241 16.07 -51.68 34.64
CA ALA A 241 15.09 -52.77 34.74
C ALA A 241 15.65 -54.14 34.32
N ALA A 242 16.69 -54.19 33.48
CA ALA A 242 17.34 -55.44 33.02
C ALA A 242 18.88 -55.42 33.22
N PRO A 243 19.39 -55.50 34.48
CA PRO A 243 20.81 -55.31 34.79
C PRO A 243 21.76 -56.36 34.18
N ARG A 244 21.23 -57.51 33.75
CA ARG A 244 21.99 -58.66 33.20
C ARG A 244 21.89 -58.82 31.68
N GLY A 245 21.30 -57.85 30.97
CA GLY A 245 21.46 -57.72 29.52
C GLY A 245 20.58 -58.60 28.63
N ASP A 246 19.55 -59.28 29.15
CA ASP A 246 18.62 -60.03 28.29
C ASP A 246 17.49 -59.12 27.78
N VAL A 247 17.84 -58.20 26.88
CA VAL A 247 16.90 -57.32 26.17
C VAL A 247 16.62 -57.89 24.77
N ARG A 248 16.27 -59.19 24.69
CA ARG A 248 15.84 -59.85 23.44
C ARG A 248 14.47 -59.39 22.92
N MET A 249 13.97 -58.25 23.39
CA MET A 249 12.84 -57.57 22.77
C MET A 249 13.40 -56.51 21.81
N ARG A 250 13.40 -56.86 20.53
CA ARG A 250 13.81 -56.08 19.36
C ARG A 250 13.58 -54.57 19.54
N TYR A 251 14.65 -53.77 19.51
CA TYR A 251 14.55 -52.32 19.36
C TYR A 251 14.02 -52.02 17.95
N ILE A 252 12.72 -51.77 17.84
CA ILE A 252 12.10 -51.19 16.65
C ILE A 252 12.10 -49.68 16.91
N PRO A 253 12.83 -48.85 16.12
CA PRO A 253 12.76 -47.41 16.29
C PRO A 253 11.30 -46.99 16.27
N CYS A 254 10.89 -46.18 17.26
CA CYS A 254 9.47 -45.85 17.37
C CYS A 254 9.01 -45.18 16.06
N PRO A 255 7.79 -45.45 15.58
CA PRO A 255 7.30 -44.89 14.32
C PRO A 255 7.35 -43.35 14.25
N ALA A 256 7.42 -42.67 15.39
CA ALA A 256 7.59 -41.21 15.49
C ALA A 256 9.00 -40.76 15.09
N LEU A 257 10.06 -41.44 15.52
CA LEU A 257 11.45 -41.13 15.13
C LEU A 257 11.69 -41.36 13.64
N ALA A 258 11.15 -42.44 13.09
CA ALA A 258 11.23 -42.70 11.65
C ALA A 258 10.51 -41.61 10.83
N ARG A 259 9.40 -41.06 11.35
CA ARG A 259 8.65 -39.97 10.72
C ARG A 259 9.42 -38.65 10.74
N VAL A 260 10.04 -38.28 11.86
CA VAL A 260 10.82 -37.03 11.99
C VAL A 260 12.05 -37.07 11.06
N VAL A 261 12.74 -38.21 10.95
CA VAL A 261 13.90 -38.36 10.08
C VAL A 261 13.52 -38.36 8.60
N GLN A 262 12.38 -38.97 8.22
CA GLN A 262 11.88 -38.90 6.83
C GLN A 262 11.44 -37.50 6.41
N MET A 263 10.95 -36.68 7.34
CA MET A 263 10.54 -35.29 7.05
C MET A 263 11.69 -34.28 7.10
N GLY A 264 12.86 -34.64 7.65
CA GLY A 264 14.05 -33.79 7.77
C GLY A 264 15.07 -33.93 6.64
N ILE A 265 14.79 -34.73 5.59
CA ILE A 265 15.61 -34.85 4.38
C ILE A 265 14.73 -34.52 3.16
N VAL A 266 14.33 -33.25 3.03
CA VAL A 266 13.99 -32.57 1.77
C VAL A 266 14.34 -31.10 1.94
#